data_AF-A0A931V239-F1
#
_entry.id   AF-A0A931V239-F1
#
_cell.length_a   1.000
_cell.length_b   1.000
_cell.length_c   1.000
_cell.angle_alpha   90.00
_cell.angle_beta   90.00
_cell.angle_gamma   90.00
#
_symmetry.space_group_name_H-M   'P 1'
#
loop_
_entity.id
_entity.type
_entity.pdbx_description
1 polymer ?
#
loop_
_entity_poly.entity_id
_entity_poly.type
_entity_poly.pdbx_seq_one_letter_code
_entity_poly.pdbx_strand_id
1 'polypeptide(L)'
;MTRRPQIPVVGERLLCDRCRLAHAKVTAVDPSNDDNKYEWEDRAFGYVLVKARRKCQDFGRPRWLTAGNLWKRKCGTCFRDGAS
;
A
#
# COMPACT_ATOMS: atom_id res chain seq x y z
N MET A 1 31.18 9.54 -6.34
CA MET A 1 30.82 8.13 -6.65
C MET A 1 29.39 8.09 -7.16
N THR A 2 29.18 8.24 -8.46
CA THR A 2 27.86 8.16 -9.10
C THR A 2 27.45 6.70 -9.22
N ARG A 3 26.51 6.23 -8.38
CA ARG A 3 25.94 4.89 -8.50
C ARG A 3 25.23 4.81 -9.86
N ARG A 4 25.78 4.02 -10.79
CA ARG A 4 25.08 3.66 -12.03
C ARG A 4 23.74 3.02 -11.66
N PRO A 5 22.61 3.49 -12.21
CA PRO A 5 21.33 2.84 -11.98
C PRO A 5 21.41 1.41 -12.52
N GLN A 6 21.21 0.41 -11.66
CA GLN A 6 21.11 -0.98 -12.08
C GLN A 6 19.80 -1.13 -12.87
N ILE A 7 19.91 -1.35 -14.17
CA ILE A 7 18.77 -1.64 -15.04
C ILE A 7 18.38 -3.10 -14.79
N PRO A 8 17.16 -3.41 -14.33
CA PRO A 8 16.74 -4.79 -14.13
C PRO A 8 16.67 -5.51 -15.48
N VAL A 9 17.32 -6.66 -15.56
CA VAL A 9 17.38 -7.51 -16.75
C VAL A 9 16.34 -8.62 -16.61
N VAL A 10 15.47 -8.79 -17.61
CA VAL A 10 14.60 -9.97 -17.74
C VAL A 10 15.15 -10.80 -18.90
N GLY A 11 15.78 -11.93 -18.60
CA GLY A 11 16.60 -12.66 -19.58
C GLY A 11 17.89 -11.91 -19.90
N GLU A 12 18.12 -11.55 -21.17
CA GLU A 12 19.29 -10.79 -21.66
C GLU A 12 18.95 -9.40 -22.22
N ARG A 13 17.72 -8.92 -22.04
CA ARG A 13 17.27 -7.62 -22.58
C ARG A 13 17.14 -6.56 -21.49
N LEU A 14 17.79 -5.42 -21.72
CA LEU A 14 17.57 -4.19 -20.95
C LEU A 14 16.17 -3.66 -21.28
N LEU A 15 15.31 -3.58 -20.27
CA LEU A 15 13.98 -2.99 -20.42
C LEU A 15 14.07 -1.48 -20.20
N CYS A 16 13.45 -0.69 -21.08
CA CYS A 16 13.16 0.71 -20.76
C CYS A 16 12.15 0.76 -19.61
N ASP A 17 12.04 1.91 -18.93
CA ASP A 17 11.16 2.05 -17.76
C ASP A 17 9.71 1.68 -18.04
N ARG A 18 9.22 1.96 -19.26
CA ARG A 18 7.87 1.57 -19.70
C ARG A 18 7.69 0.06 -19.79
N CYS A 19 8.65 -0.65 -20.39
CA CYS A 19 8.60 -2.11 -20.50
C CYS A 19 8.78 -2.79 -19.15
N ARG A 20 9.68 -2.25 -18.31
CA ARG A 20 9.87 -2.68 -16.92
C ARG A 20 8.58 -2.52 -16.11
N LEU A 21 7.89 -1.38 -16.23
CA LEU A 21 6.61 -1.14 -15.55
C LEU A 21 5.53 -2.12 -16.02
N ALA A 22 5.40 -2.32 -17.33
CA ALA A 22 4.42 -3.25 -17.90
C ALA A 22 4.68 -4.69 -17.43
N HIS A 23 5.94 -5.14 -17.45
CA HIS A 23 6.32 -6.44 -16.94
C HIS A 23 5.98 -6.56 -15.46
N ALA A 24 6.36 -5.58 -14.64
CA ALA A 24 6.09 -5.59 -13.21
C ALA A 24 4.58 -5.67 -12.90
N LYS A 25 3.73 -4.93 -13.62
CA LYS A 25 2.26 -5.00 -13.49
C LYS A 25 1.69 -6.40 -13.78
N VAL A 26 2.22 -7.09 -14.78
CA VAL A 26 1.73 -8.42 -15.18
C VAL A 26 2.24 -9.51 -14.24
N THR A 27 3.47 -9.36 -13.72
CA THR A 27 4.07 -10.38 -12.84
C THR A 27 3.75 -10.21 -11.36
N ALA A 28 3.37 -9.01 -10.93
CA ALA A 28 3.07 -8.76 -9.53
C ALA A 28 1.70 -9.33 -9.16
N VAL A 29 1.66 -10.03 -8.04
CA VAL A 29 0.43 -10.56 -7.46
C VAL A 29 -0.17 -9.50 -6.55
N ASP A 30 -1.46 -9.22 -6.69
CA ASP A 30 -2.18 -8.32 -5.79
C ASP A 30 -2.17 -8.90 -4.35
N PRO A 31 -1.51 -8.23 -3.39
CA PRO A 31 -1.41 -8.72 -2.02
C PRO A 31 -2.66 -8.37 -1.16
N SER A 32 -3.72 -7.84 -1.78
CA SER A 32 -4.96 -7.50 -1.09
C SER A 32 -5.63 -8.73 -0.46
N ASN A 33 -6.24 -8.50 0.70
CA ASN A 33 -7.01 -9.49 1.45
C ASN A 33 -8.18 -8.82 2.18
N ASP A 34 -8.88 -9.57 3.03
CA ASP A 34 -10.05 -9.09 3.77
C ASP A 34 -9.77 -7.90 4.68
N ASP A 35 -8.52 -7.73 5.10
CA ASP A 35 -8.08 -6.72 6.06
C ASP A 35 -7.19 -5.63 5.46
N ASN A 36 -6.60 -5.82 4.29
CA ASN A 36 -5.69 -4.87 3.67
C ASN A 36 -6.00 -4.74 2.17
N LYS A 37 -6.18 -3.51 1.71
CA LYS A 37 -6.40 -3.18 0.29
C LYS A 37 -5.20 -2.44 -0.24
N TYR A 38 -4.65 -2.97 -1.33
CA TYR A 38 -3.54 -2.37 -2.04
C TYR A 38 -3.97 -1.91 -3.43
N GLU A 39 -3.29 -0.88 -3.94
CA GLU A 39 -3.44 -0.41 -5.31
C GLU A 39 -2.06 -0.33 -5.96
N TRP A 40 -1.99 -0.59 -7.26
CA TRP A 40 -0.74 -0.49 -8.00
C TRP A 40 -0.34 0.98 -8.17
N GLU A 41 0.89 1.34 -7.78
CA GLU A 41 1.46 2.67 -7.98
C GLU A 41 2.68 2.62 -8.92
N ASP A 42 2.55 3.28 -10.07
CA ASP A 42 3.57 3.27 -11.13
C ASP A 42 4.92 3.84 -10.68
N ARG A 43 4.89 4.83 -9.77
CA ARG A 43 6.11 5.45 -9.22
C ARG A 43 6.84 4.51 -8.25
N ALA A 44 6.09 3.70 -7.52
CA ALA A 44 6.63 2.71 -6.59
C ALA A 44 7.01 1.40 -7.29
N PHE A 45 6.60 1.20 -8.55
CA PHE A 45 6.73 -0.07 -9.29
C PHE A 45 6.15 -1.25 -8.48
N GLY A 46 5.02 -1.03 -7.80
CA GLY A 46 4.47 -2.04 -6.90
C GLY A 46 3.13 -1.66 -6.30
N TYR A 47 2.59 -2.58 -5.51
CA TYR A 47 1.36 -2.40 -4.76
C TYR A 47 1.61 -1.62 -3.47
N VAL A 48 0.85 -0.54 -3.25
CA VAL A 48 0.92 0.29 -2.05
C VAL A 48 -0.37 0.14 -1.24
N LEU A 49 -0.24 0.07 0.09
CA LEU A 49 -1.38 -0.07 0.99
C LEU A 49 -2.21 1.22 0.95
N VAL A 50 -3.47 1.14 0.53
CA VAL A 50 -4.37 2.30 0.47
C VAL A 50 -5.31 2.32 1.66
N LYS A 51 -5.85 1.15 2.04
CA LYS A 51 -6.74 1.01 3.19
C LYS A 51 -6.44 -0.26 3.97
N ALA A 52 -6.60 -0.20 5.29
CA ALA A 52 -6.61 -1.39 6.12
C ALA A 52 -7.81 -1.39 7.08
N ARG A 53 -8.37 -2.57 7.30
CA ARG A 53 -9.43 -2.83 8.26
C ARG A 53 -8.79 -3.01 9.63
N ARG A 54 -9.21 -2.18 10.59
CA ARG A 54 -8.76 -2.26 11.99
C ARG A 54 -9.95 -2.06 12.91
N LYS A 55 -9.88 -2.65 14.10
CA LYS A 55 -10.91 -2.47 15.13
C LYS A 55 -10.68 -1.19 15.93
N CYS A 56 -11.76 -0.57 16.38
CA CYS A 56 -11.65 0.48 17.40
C CYS A 56 -11.15 -0.10 18.72
N GLN A 57 -10.21 0.59 19.37
CA GLN A 57 -9.72 0.15 20.68
C GLN A 57 -10.85 0.16 21.73
N ASP A 58 -11.76 1.13 21.69
CA ASP A 58 -12.79 1.27 22.73
C ASP A 58 -14.03 0.41 22.41
N PHE A 59 -14.65 0.56 21.24
CA PHE A 59 -15.87 -0.19 20.89
C PHE A 59 -15.64 -1.51 20.14
N GLY A 60 -14.40 -1.85 19.77
CA GLY A 60 -14.10 -3.07 18.99
C GLY A 60 -14.64 -3.11 17.56
N ARG A 61 -15.46 -2.14 17.13
CA ARG A 61 -16.07 -2.13 15.79
C ARG A 61 -15.01 -2.04 14.69
N PRO A 62 -15.05 -2.93 13.68
CA PRO A 62 -14.13 -2.87 12.55
C PRO A 62 -14.43 -1.64 11.68
N ARG A 63 -13.38 -0.99 11.19
CA ARG A 63 -13.46 0.16 10.29
C ARG A 63 -12.34 0.10 9.27
N TRP A 64 -12.58 0.68 8.11
CA TRP A 64 -11.53 0.92 7.12
C TRP A 64 -10.82 2.23 7.44
N LEU A 65 -9.49 2.18 7.50
CA LEU A 65 -8.63 3.34 7.67
C LEU A 65 -7.75 3.47 6.44
N THR A 66 -7.56 4.70 5.96
CA THR A 66 -6.54 4.97 4.93
C THR A 66 -5.15 4.84 5.53
N ALA A 67 -4.12 4.62 4.70
CA ALA A 67 -2.73 4.49 5.14
C ALA A 67 -2.28 5.59 6.12
N GLY A 68 -2.57 6.86 5.79
CA GLY A 68 -2.23 8.02 6.64
C GLY A 68 -3.00 8.09 7.97
N ASN A 69 -4.05 7.28 8.15
CA ASN A 69 -4.88 7.23 9.35
C ASN A 69 -4.68 5.94 10.15
N LEU A 70 -3.78 5.03 9.75
CA LEU A 70 -3.61 3.72 10.40
C LEU A 70 -3.14 3.82 11.86
N TRP A 71 -2.48 4.91 12.24
CA TRP A 71 -2.07 5.16 13.62
C TRP A 71 -3.25 5.45 14.56
N LYS A 72 -4.44 5.76 14.03
CA LYS A 72 -5.62 6.10 14.83
C LYS A 72 -6.18 4.85 15.50
N ARG A 73 -6.09 4.82 16.83
CA ARG A 73 -6.62 3.74 17.68
C ARG A 73 -8.13 3.85 17.91
N LYS A 74 -8.64 5.08 18.01
CA LYS A 74 -10.07 5.37 18.24
C LYS A 74 -10.79 5.76 16.95
N CYS A 75 -12.09 5.45 16.85
CA CYS A 75 -12.93 5.96 15.76
C CYS A 75 -13.34 7.41 16.07
N GLY A 76 -13.89 8.11 15.07
CA GLY A 76 -14.34 9.50 15.23
C GLY A 76 -15.41 9.67 16.30
N THR A 77 -16.24 8.64 16.57
CA THR A 77 -17.22 8.67 17.67
C THR A 77 -16.52 8.57 19.02
N CYS A 78 -15.73 7.52 19.28
CA CYS A 78 -14.97 7.37 20.53
C CYS A 78 -14.06 8.56 20.86
N PHE A 79 -13.46 9.16 19.83
CA PHE A 79 -12.60 10.33 20.03
C PHE A 79 -13.40 11.55 20.52
N ARG A 80 -14.64 11.72 20.04
CA ARG A 80 -15.54 12.79 20.49
C ARG A 80 -16.10 12.51 21.89
N ASP A 81 -16.48 11.26 22.16
CA ASP A 81 -17.10 10.89 23.45
C ASP A 81 -16.09 10.91 24.62
N GLY A 82 -14.80 10.70 24.34
CA GLY A 82 -13.72 10.73 25.34
C GLY A 82 -13.15 12.12 25.66
N ALA A 83 -13.76 13.20 25.16
CA ALA A 83 -13.41 14.58 25.47
C ALA A 83 -14.36 15.17 26.54
N SER A 84 -14.66 14.37 27.57
CA SER A 84 -15.44 14.78 28.76
C SER A 84 -14.49 14.94 29.95
#